data_AF-A0A1X1Z613-F1
#
_entry.id   AF-A0A1X1Z613-F1
#
_cell.length_a   1.000
_cell.length_b   1.000
_cell.length_c   1.000
_cell.angle_alpha   90.00
_cell.angle_beta   90.00
_cell.angle_gamma   90.00
#
_symmetry.space_group_name_H-M   'P 1'
#
loop_
_entity.id
_entity.type
_entity.pdbx_description
1 polymer ?
#
loop_
_entity_poly.entity_id
_entity_poly.type
_entity_poly.pdbx_seq_one_letter_code
_entity_poly.pdbx_strand_id
1 'polypeptide(L)'
;MTWTLLHDRMALMAQLIHVAESDPEAALALADDSSEVSRLFGDVEGLLLSLRQRWMTALVAKLDQAADDGVAAAQVRADLAAAEPGLRALLDVAPRRSLRLRSLSHDEKVAVDLLGGPTSDRQTVA
;
A
#
# COMPACT_ATOMS: atom_id res chain seq x y z
N MET A 1 -20.93 -9.98 1.05
CA MET A 1 -20.00 -9.47 2.08
C MET A 1 -20.82 -9.04 3.29
N THR A 2 -20.48 -9.48 4.51
CA THR A 2 -21.14 -9.04 5.76
C THR A 2 -20.27 -8.03 6.51
N TRP A 3 -20.86 -7.27 7.43
CA TRP A 3 -20.13 -6.32 8.28
C TRP A 3 -19.02 -6.98 9.10
N THR A 4 -19.30 -8.13 9.70
CA THR A 4 -18.31 -8.92 10.47
C THR A 4 -17.12 -9.34 9.60
N LEU A 5 -17.37 -9.84 8.39
CA LEU A 5 -16.31 -10.28 7.49
C LEU A 5 -15.34 -9.14 7.12
N LEU A 6 -15.86 -7.92 6.94
CA LEU A 6 -15.03 -6.75 6.69
C LEU A 6 -14.14 -6.43 7.89
N HIS A 7 -14.70 -6.47 9.11
CA HIS A 7 -13.94 -6.17 10.34
C HIS A 7 -12.85 -7.20 10.61
N ASP A 8 -13.15 -8.49 10.43
CA ASP A 8 -12.16 -9.57 10.57
C ASP A 8 -10.99 -9.36 9.60
N ARG A 9 -11.28 -9.02 8.33
CA ARG A 9 -10.25 -8.71 7.33
C ARG A 9 -9.38 -7.52 7.75
N MET A 10 -10.00 -6.43 8.22
CA MET A 10 -9.26 -5.24 8.67
C MET A 10 -8.41 -5.54 9.90
N ALA A 11 -8.92 -6.31 10.86
CA ALA A 11 -8.21 -6.68 12.07
C ALA A 11 -6.97 -7.54 11.76
N LEU A 12 -7.12 -8.55 10.89
CA LEU A 12 -5.99 -9.38 10.46
C LEU A 12 -4.94 -8.55 9.71
N MET A 13 -5.35 -7.69 8.79
CA MET A 13 -4.43 -6.80 8.08
C MET A 13 -3.68 -5.87 9.03
N ALA A 14 -4.38 -5.28 10.02
CA ALA A 14 -3.76 -4.40 11.01
C ALA A 14 -2.72 -5.14 11.88
N GLN A 15 -3.03 -6.38 12.30
CA GLN A 15 -2.10 -7.22 13.04
C GLN A 15 -0.83 -7.50 12.22
N LEU A 16 -0.97 -7.92 10.96
CA LEU A 16 0.16 -8.23 10.10
C LEU A 16 1.02 -7.00 9.79
N ILE A 17 0.37 -5.85 9.55
CA ILE A 17 1.06 -4.57 9.36
C ILE A 17 1.90 -4.23 10.60
N HIS A 18 1.34 -4.39 11.80
CA HIS A 18 2.08 -4.10 13.03
C HIS A 18 3.30 -5.00 13.22
N VAL A 19 3.18 -6.32 12.97
CA VAL A 19 4.33 -7.23 13.04
C VAL A 19 5.39 -6.86 12.00
N ALA A 20 4.96 -6.47 10.81
CA ALA A 20 5.86 -6.11 9.71
C ALA A 20 6.65 -4.82 9.92
N GLU A 21 6.27 -3.97 10.89
CA GLU A 21 7.10 -2.82 11.29
C GLU A 21 8.47 -3.26 11.81
N SER A 22 8.54 -4.44 12.44
CA SER A 22 9.79 -5.02 12.96
C SER A 22 10.37 -6.05 12.00
N ASP A 23 9.54 -6.96 11.48
CA ASP A 23 9.99 -8.04 10.59
C ASP A 23 8.89 -8.39 9.57
N PRO A 24 9.00 -7.91 8.31
CA PRO A 24 8.02 -8.20 7.27
C PRO A 24 8.02 -9.67 6.82
N GLU A 25 9.15 -10.39 6.91
CA GLU A 25 9.19 -11.80 6.52
C GLU A 25 8.53 -12.68 7.61
N ALA A 26 8.71 -12.34 8.89
CA ALA A 26 7.99 -13.01 9.98
C ALA A 26 6.47 -12.77 9.88
N ALA A 27 6.03 -11.56 9.54
CA ALA A 27 4.62 -11.29 9.30
C ALA A 27 4.05 -12.16 8.18
N LEU A 28 4.81 -12.37 7.09
CA LEU A 28 4.38 -13.24 6.00
C LEU A 28 4.38 -14.72 6.37
N ALA A 29 5.34 -15.18 7.17
CA ALA A 29 5.32 -16.54 7.71
C ALA A 29 4.06 -16.80 8.56
N LEU A 30 3.66 -15.84 9.40
CA LEU A 30 2.39 -15.92 10.14
C LEU A 30 1.17 -16.00 9.21
N ALA A 31 1.22 -15.30 8.07
CA ALA A 31 0.14 -15.35 7.09
C ALA A 31 0.07 -16.70 6.35
N ASP A 32 1.21 -17.33 6.05
CA ASP A 32 1.27 -18.64 5.38
C ASP A 32 0.64 -19.74 6.25
N ASP A 33 0.88 -19.71 7.56
CA ASP A 33 0.39 -20.72 8.51
C ASP A 33 -1.06 -20.48 8.98
N SER A 34 -1.67 -19.36 8.59
CA SER A 34 -2.97 -18.93 9.10
C SER A 34 -4.14 -19.45 8.25
N SER A 35 -4.93 -20.36 8.83
CA SER A 35 -6.23 -20.76 8.26
C SER A 35 -7.22 -19.60 8.09
N GLU A 36 -7.06 -18.52 8.86
CA GLU A 36 -7.86 -17.31 8.70
C GLU A 36 -7.55 -16.57 7.41
N VAL A 37 -6.30 -16.60 6.94
CA VAL A 37 -5.93 -15.99 5.65
C VAL A 37 -6.68 -16.67 4.51
N SER A 38 -6.69 -18.01 4.47
CA SER A 38 -7.46 -18.74 3.46
C SER A 38 -8.96 -18.44 3.54
N ARG A 39 -9.53 -18.39 4.75
CA ARG A 39 -10.96 -18.08 4.95
C ARG A 39 -11.33 -16.67 4.52
N LEU A 40 -10.51 -15.69 4.90
CA LEU A 40 -10.84 -14.27 4.78
C LEU A 40 -10.42 -13.70 3.42
N PHE A 41 -9.32 -14.18 2.84
CA PHE A 41 -8.69 -13.62 1.64
C PHE A 41 -8.58 -14.62 0.48
N GLY A 42 -8.92 -15.89 0.69
CA GLY A 42 -8.75 -16.97 -0.27
C GLY A 42 -7.37 -17.61 -0.15
N ASP A 43 -6.32 -16.78 -0.19
CA ASP A 43 -4.92 -17.18 -0.01
C ASP A 43 -4.05 -15.96 0.39
N VAL A 44 -2.75 -16.21 0.57
CA VAL A 44 -1.76 -15.17 0.88
C VAL A 44 -1.64 -14.16 -0.26
N GLU A 45 -1.79 -14.56 -1.52
CA GLU A 45 -1.76 -13.60 -2.64
C GLU A 45 -2.94 -12.62 -2.56
N GLY A 46 -4.15 -13.10 -2.25
CA GLY A 46 -5.35 -12.29 -2.03
C GLY A 46 -5.21 -11.31 -0.87
N LEU A 47 -4.52 -11.71 0.20
CA LEU A 47 -4.15 -10.82 1.30
C LEU A 47 -3.21 -9.72 0.81
N LEU A 48 -2.12 -10.08 0.12
CA LEU A 48 -1.14 -9.11 -0.38
C LEU A 48 -1.75 -8.14 -1.41
N LEU A 49 -2.65 -8.62 -2.27
CA LEU A 49 -3.42 -7.78 -3.18
C LEU A 49 -4.33 -6.79 -2.42
N SER A 50 -4.91 -7.22 -1.31
CA SER A 50 -5.73 -6.36 -0.45
C SER A 50 -4.89 -5.29 0.25
N LEU A 51 -3.70 -5.63 0.74
CA LEU A 51 -2.73 -4.67 1.30
C LEU A 51 -2.30 -3.65 0.25
N ARG A 52 -2.00 -4.09 -0.97
CA ARG A 52 -1.67 -3.20 -2.08
C ARG A 52 -2.83 -2.27 -2.42
N GLN A 53 -4.06 -2.78 -2.47
CA GLN A 53 -5.23 -1.96 -2.74
C GLN A 53 -5.42 -0.89 -1.66
N ARG A 54 -5.24 -1.23 -0.38
CA ARG A 54 -5.26 -0.25 0.73
C ARG A 54 -4.23 0.86 0.51
N TRP A 55 -2.99 0.49 0.17
CA TRP A 55 -1.93 1.46 -0.12
C TRP A 55 -2.30 2.38 -1.29
N MET A 56 -2.73 1.82 -2.42
CA MET A 56 -3.08 2.59 -3.61
C MET A 56 -4.25 3.55 -3.34
N THR A 57 -5.27 3.12 -2.60
CA THR A 57 -6.39 3.99 -2.23
C THR A 57 -5.93 5.16 -1.35
N ALA A 58 -5.08 4.90 -0.35
CA ALA A 58 -4.54 5.97 0.50
C ALA A 58 -3.62 6.93 -0.29
N LEU A 59 -2.78 6.39 -1.17
CA LEU A 59 -1.86 7.17 -1.99
C LEU A 59 -2.63 8.08 -2.96
N VAL A 60 -3.59 7.54 -3.71
CA VAL A 60 -4.40 8.33 -4.66
C VAL A 60 -5.15 9.44 -3.94
N ALA A 61 -5.77 9.17 -2.79
CA ALA A 61 -6.47 10.19 -2.02
C ALA A 61 -5.54 11.31 -1.53
N LYS A 62 -4.31 10.98 -1.10
CA LYS A 62 -3.34 12.00 -0.67
C LYS A 62 -2.73 12.77 -1.84
N LEU A 63 -2.56 12.14 -3.00
CA LEU A 63 -2.08 12.80 -4.21
C LEU A 63 -3.12 13.79 -4.75
N ASP A 64 -4.39 13.42 -4.70
CA ASP A 64 -5.51 14.30 -5.06
C ASP A 64 -5.50 15.58 -4.20
N GLN A 65 -5.42 15.44 -2.88
CA GLN A 65 -5.28 16.57 -1.95
C GLN A 65 -4.01 17.41 -2.19
N ALA A 66 -2.88 16.76 -2.49
CA ALA A 66 -1.61 17.45 -2.71
C ALA A 66 -1.58 18.32 -3.97
N ALA A 67 -2.40 17.99 -4.98
CA ALA A 67 -2.56 18.81 -6.17
C ALA A 67 -3.13 20.20 -5.83
N ASP A 68 -4.02 20.27 -4.84
CA ASP A 68 -4.57 21.54 -4.33
C ASP A 68 -3.57 22.28 -3.42
N ASP A 69 -2.83 21.55 -2.59
CA ASP A 69 -1.90 22.11 -1.60
C ASP A 69 -0.51 22.48 -2.17
N GLY A 70 -0.24 22.12 -3.43
CA GLY A 70 1.05 22.35 -4.08
C GLY A 70 2.20 21.48 -3.54
N VAL A 71 1.88 20.33 -2.96
CA VAL A 71 2.85 19.39 -2.40
C VAL A 71 3.32 18.40 -3.48
N ALA A 72 4.63 18.16 -3.56
CA ALA A 72 5.18 17.24 -4.55
C ALA A 72 4.75 15.78 -4.28
N ALA A 73 4.37 15.04 -5.32
CA ALA A 73 3.94 13.64 -5.18
C ALA A 73 4.99 12.71 -4.55
N ALA A 74 6.29 12.98 -4.79
CA ALA A 74 7.37 12.25 -4.13
C ALA A 74 7.33 12.44 -2.60
N GLN A 75 7.02 13.65 -2.13
CA GLN A 75 6.86 13.95 -0.71
C GLN A 75 5.64 13.23 -0.14
N VAL A 76 4.50 13.28 -0.82
CA VAL A 76 3.28 12.56 -0.42
C VAL A 76 3.52 11.07 -0.24
N ARG A 77 4.21 10.45 -1.20
CA ARG A 77 4.57 9.03 -1.14
C ARG A 77 5.49 8.74 0.05
N ALA A 78 6.50 9.58 0.29
CA ALA A 78 7.42 9.44 1.40
C ALA A 78 6.71 9.58 2.75
N ASP A 79 5.83 10.57 2.90
CA ASP A 79 5.06 10.81 4.12
C ASP A 79 4.10 9.67 4.40
N LEU A 80 3.43 9.13 3.37
CA LEU A 80 2.57 7.95 3.54
C LEU A 80 3.39 6.71 3.94
N ALA A 81 4.57 6.50 3.36
CA ALA A 81 5.44 5.40 3.74
C ALA A 81 5.94 5.54 5.19
N ALA A 82 6.23 6.76 5.63
CA ALA A 82 6.63 7.05 7.01
C ALA A 82 5.46 6.88 8.01
N ALA A 83 4.23 7.18 7.58
CA ALA A 83 3.03 7.02 8.41
C ALA A 83 2.60 5.55 8.58
N GLU A 84 2.88 4.70 7.58
CA GLU A 84 2.48 3.28 7.54
C GLU A 84 3.69 2.38 7.22
N PRO A 85 4.73 2.36 8.07
CA PRO A 85 6.00 1.70 7.76
C PRO A 85 5.86 0.19 7.58
N GLY A 86 5.05 -0.48 8.39
CA GLY A 86 4.81 -1.92 8.28
C GLY A 86 4.08 -2.31 6.99
N LEU A 87 3.13 -1.49 6.54
CA LEU A 87 2.45 -1.70 5.27
C LEU A 87 3.42 -1.54 4.10
N ARG A 88 4.27 -0.50 4.13
CA ARG A 88 5.30 -0.30 3.11
C ARG A 88 6.27 -1.49 3.08
N ALA A 89 6.73 -1.94 4.24
CA ALA A 89 7.65 -3.08 4.35
C ALA A 89 7.07 -4.36 3.74
N LEU A 90 5.79 -4.68 4.01
CA LEU A 90 5.09 -5.81 3.38
C LEU A 90 5.06 -5.69 1.85
N LEU A 91 4.77 -4.50 1.33
CA LEU A 91 4.71 -4.26 -0.12
C LEU A 91 6.08 -4.29 -0.80
N ASP A 92 7.17 -4.02 -0.07
CA ASP A 92 8.53 -4.12 -0.59
C ASP A 92 8.99 -5.57 -0.75
N VAL A 93 8.55 -6.48 0.12
CA VAL A 93 8.88 -7.91 0.03
C VAL A 93 7.91 -8.70 -0.85
N ALA A 94 6.66 -8.25 -0.98
CA ALA A 94 5.60 -8.98 -1.71
C ALA A 94 5.93 -9.34 -3.19
N PRO A 95 6.60 -8.49 -4.00
CA PRO A 95 6.98 -8.84 -5.38
C PRO A 95 7.94 -10.03 -5.50
N ARG A 96 8.64 -10.40 -4.42
CA ARG A 96 9.48 -11.60 -4.36
C ARG A 96 8.64 -12.88 -4.33
N ARG A 97 7.39 -12.78 -3.86
CA ARG A 97 6.49 -13.91 -3.59
C ARG A 97 5.32 -14.00 -4.58
N SER A 98 4.93 -12.88 -5.19
CA SER A 98 3.87 -12.85 -6.22
C SER A 98 4.33 -12.12 -7.48
N LEU A 99 4.29 -12.83 -8.61
CA LEU A 99 4.54 -12.25 -9.94
C LEU A 99 3.50 -11.19 -10.30
N ARG A 100 2.25 -11.38 -9.86
CA ARG A 100 1.17 -10.43 -10.09
C ARG A 100 1.42 -9.12 -9.35
N LEU A 101 1.89 -9.17 -8.10
CA LEU A 101 2.26 -7.94 -7.39
C LEU A 101 3.47 -7.25 -8.02
N ARG A 102 4.42 -8.02 -8.54
CA ARG A 102 5.57 -7.48 -9.27
C ARG A 102 5.15 -6.72 -10.53
N SER A 103 4.23 -7.24 -11.32
CA SER A 103 3.74 -6.51 -12.51
C SER A 103 2.96 -5.25 -12.14
N LEU A 104 2.22 -5.30 -11.03
CA LEU A 104 1.44 -4.19 -10.51
C LEU A 104 2.27 -3.10 -9.80
N SER A 105 3.56 -3.32 -9.49
CA SER A 105 4.42 -2.26 -8.95
C SER A 105 4.50 -1.03 -9.86
N HIS A 106 4.28 -1.21 -11.17
CA HIS A 106 4.26 -0.12 -12.14
C HIS A 106 3.09 0.85 -11.92
N ASP A 107 1.91 0.39 -11.48
CA ASP A 107 0.75 1.28 -11.35
C ASP A 107 0.92 2.33 -10.26
N GLU A 108 1.74 2.06 -9.22
CA GLU A 108 2.07 3.06 -8.21
C GLU A 108 2.81 4.24 -8.84
N LYS A 109 3.78 3.94 -9.72
CA LYS A 109 4.52 4.96 -10.47
C LYS A 109 3.58 5.73 -11.39
N VAL A 110 2.69 5.03 -12.11
CA VAL A 110 1.69 5.67 -12.98
C VAL A 110 0.79 6.61 -12.19
N ALA A 111 0.32 6.22 -11.00
CA ALA A 111 -0.51 7.08 -10.16
C ALA A 111 0.24 8.35 -9.72
N VAL A 112 1.51 8.21 -9.32
CA VAL A 112 2.38 9.34 -8.97
C VAL A 112 2.62 10.26 -10.17
N ASP A 113 2.87 9.70 -11.36
CA ASP A 113 3.14 10.49 -12.57
C ASP A 113 1.88 11.23 -13.07
N LEU A 114 0.70 10.60 -12.99
CA LEU A 114 -0.56 11.18 -13.44
C LEU A 114 -1.09 12.26 -12.49
N LEU A 115 -0.98 12.04 -11.18
CA LEU A 115 -1.54 12.94 -10.17
C LEU A 115 -0.51 13.94 -9.61
N GLY A 116 0.78 13.67 -9.78
CA GLY A 116 1.85 14.51 -9.23
C GLY A 116 2.15 15.77 -10.02
N GLY A 117 1.56 15.93 -11.20
CA GLY A 117 1.72 17.10 -12.07
C GLY A 117 3.16 17.33 -12.56
N PRO A 118 3.37 18.18 -13.58
CA PRO A 118 4.71 18.60 -13.97
C PRO A 118 5.31 19.47 -12.86
N THR A 119 6.22 18.90 -12.09
CA THR A 119 7.09 19.65 -11.17
C THR A 119 8.27 20.25 -11.92
N SER A 120 8.02 21.14 -12.88
CA SER A 120 9.00 22.16 -13.32
C SER A 120 8.31 23.15 -14.27
N ASP A 121 8.70 24.43 -14.20
CA ASP A 121 8.23 25.58 -15.01
C ASP A 121 7.00 26.35 -14.55
N ARG A 122 6.89 26.60 -13.24
CA ARG A 122 6.42 27.93 -12.80
C ARG A 122 7.61 28.87 -12.66
N GLN A 123 8.18 29.27 -13.80
CA GLN A 123 8.97 30.51 -13.87
C GLN A 123 8.03 31.64 -13.47
N THR A 124 8.23 32.19 -12.27
CA THR A 124 7.71 33.49 -11.88
C THR A 124 8.23 34.51 -12.87
N VAL A 125 7.34 35.01 -13.75
CA VAL A 125 7.60 36.20 -14.56
C VAL A 125 7.68 37.37 -13.59
N ALA A 126 8.88 37.95 -13.47
CA ALA A 126 9.14 39.23 -12.84
C ALA A 126 9.60 40.22 -13.91
#